data_AF-A0A8S2Y627-F1
#
_entry.id   AF-A0A8S2Y627-F1
#
_cell.length_a   1.000
_cell.length_b   1.000
_cell.length_c   1.000
_cell.angle_alpha   90.00
_cell.angle_beta   90.00
_cell.angle_gamma   90.00
#
_symmetry.space_group_name_H-M   'P 1'
#
loop_
_entity.id
_entity.type
_entity.pdbx_description
1 polymer ?
#
loop_
_entity_poly.entity_id
_entity_poly.type
_entity_poly.pdbx_seq_one_letter_code
_entity_poly.pdbx_strand_id
1 'polypeptide(L)' 'MLFSHGGSNQLGSGSLFDGSILAAEGDIIVITMNFRLNFHGFLSSG' A
#
# COMPACT_ATOMS: atom_id res chain seq x y z
N MET A 1 -3.60 10.66 -5.43
CA MET A 1 -3.87 9.20 -5.50
C MET A 1 -3.41 8.54 -4.21
N LEU A 2 -4.26 7.69 -3.61
CA LEU A 2 -3.88 6.84 -2.47
C LEU A 2 -3.72 5.41 -2.98
N PHE A 3 -2.54 4.83 -2.81
CA PHE A 3 -2.22 3.49 -3.25
C PHE A 3 -2.01 2.55 -2.07
N SER A 4 -2.72 1.42 -2.10
CA SER A 4 -2.54 0.30 -1.17
C SER A 4 -1.90 -0.85 -1.93
N HIS A 5 -0.80 -1.38 -1.39
CA HIS A 5 -0.11 -2.50 -2.02
C HIS A 5 -0.96 -3.78 -1.98
N GLY A 6 -0.75 -4.65 -2.97
CA GLY A 6 -1.32 -6.00 -3.01
C GLY A 6 -0.57 -6.99 -2.12
N GLY A 7 -0.64 -8.28 -2.46
CA GLY A 7 0.03 -9.36 -1.71
C GLY A 7 -0.91 -10.20 -0.83
N SER A 8 -2.18 -10.30 -1.21
CA SER A 8 -3.20 -11.18 -0.62
C SER A 8 -3.37 -11.02 0.90
N ASN A 9 -3.13 -9.82 1.44
CA ASN A 9 -3.11 -9.53 2.87
C ASN A 9 -2.02 -10.27 3.68
N GLN A 10 -1.07 -10.92 3.01
CA GLN A 10 -0.03 -11.74 3.64
C GLN A 10 1.36 -11.09 3.59
N LEU A 11 1.67 -10.38 2.51
CA LEU A 11 2.98 -9.76 2.28
C LEU A 11 2.86 -8.44 1.52
N GLY A 12 3.96 -7.68 1.50
CA GLY A 12 4.08 -6.42 0.77
C GLY A 12 4.46 -5.24 1.65
N SER A 13 4.75 -4.12 1.00
CA SER A 13 5.04 -2.83 1.63
C SER A 13 4.80 -1.73 0.62
N GLY A 14 4.28 -0.58 1.06
CA GLY A 14 4.17 0.62 0.25
C GLY A 14 5.53 1.14 -0.23
N SER A 15 6.62 0.83 0.48
CA SER A 15 7.99 1.24 0.12
C SER A 15 8.55 0.53 -1.12
N LEU A 16 7.89 -0.52 -1.60
CA LEU A 16 8.28 -1.21 -2.85
C LEU A 16 7.87 -0.43 -4.11
N PHE A 17 7.07 0.62 -3.94
CA PHE A 17 6.49 1.40 -5.03
C PHE A 17 6.93 2.86 -4.90
N ASP A 18 7.83 3.29 -5.79
CA ASP A 18 8.18 4.71 -5.91
C ASP A 18 7.11 5.44 -6.74
N GLY A 19 6.44 6.40 -6.11
CA GLY A 19 5.41 7.24 -6.73
C GLY A 19 5.94 8.50 -7.42
N SER A 20 7.26 8.74 -7.44
CA SER A 20 7.87 10.00 -7.88
C SER A 20 7.49 10.41 -9.32
N ILE A 21 7.63 9.49 -10.28
CA ILE A 21 7.30 9.74 -11.70
C ILE A 21 5.81 10.04 -11.85
N LEU A 22 4.95 9.24 -11.22
CA LEU A 22 3.50 9.43 -11.30
C LEU A 22 3.06 10.75 -10.66
N ALA A 23 3.70 11.18 -9.57
CA ALA A 23 3.45 12.47 -8.95
C ALA A 23 3.85 13.63 -9.87
N ALA A 24 5.02 13.54 -10.52
CA ALA A 24 5.55 14.58 -11.40
C ALA A 24 4.77 14.70 -12.71
N GLU A 25 4.46 13.58 -13.38
CA GLU A 25 3.77 13.59 -14.67
C GLU A 25 2.27 13.83 -14.54
N GLY A 26 1.67 13.35 -13.45
CA GLY A 26 0.23 13.47 -13.21
C GLY A 26 -0.20 14.80 -12.57
N ASP A 27 0.75 15.63 -12.11
CA ASP A 27 0.49 16.80 -11.27
C ASP A 27 -0.44 16.46 -10.08
N ILE A 28 -0.10 15.39 -9.36
CA ILE A 28 -0.87 14.87 -8.24
C ILE A 28 0.01 14.51 -7.04
N ILE A 29 -0.59 14.55 -5.86
CA ILE A 29 0.01 13.95 -4.66
C ILE A 29 -0.21 12.44 -4.69
N VAL A 30 0.88 11.67 -4.55
CA VAL A 30 0.84 10.19 -4.44
C VAL A 30 1.22 9.78 -3.02
N ILE A 31 0.38 8.95 -2.40
CA ILE A 31 0.64 8.39 -1.07
C ILE A 31 0.65 6.87 -1.20
N THR A 32 1.75 6.21 -0.82
CA THR A 32 1.81 4.76 -0.64
C THR A 32 1.68 4.46 0.85
N MET A 33 0.74 3.59 1.22
CA MET A 33 0.46 3.28 2.62
C MET A 33 0.81 1.85 2.99
N ASN A 34 1.23 1.66 4.24
CA ASN A 34 1.34 0.35 4.87
C ASN A 34 0.10 0.08 5.73
N PHE A 35 -0.36 -1.17 5.72
CA PHE A 35 -1.39 -1.67 6.62
C PHE A 35 -0.92 -2.98 7.26
N ARG A 36 -1.54 -3.37 8.39
CA ARG A 36 -1.16 -4.60 9.09
C ARG A 36 -1.51 -5.82 8.23
N LEU A 37 -0.62 -6.81 8.24
CA LEU A 37 -0.73 -8.03 7.42
C LEU A 37 -0.91 -9.28 8.28
N ASN A 38 -1.31 -10.38 7.65
CA ASN A 38 -1.52 -11.68 8.29
C ASN A 38 -2.47 -11.58 9.50
N PHE A 39 -2.21 -12.37 10.54
CA PHE A 39 -2.99 -12.36 11.77
C PHE A 39 -3.00 -10.98 12.47
N HIS A 40 -1.96 -10.15 12.32
CA HIS A 40 -1.93 -8.80 12.90
C HIS A 40 -2.96 -7.84 12.28
N GLY A 41 -3.37 -8.10 11.05
CA GLY A 41 -4.37 -7.30 10.34
C GLY A 41 -5.75 -7.94 10.27
N PHE A 42 -5.81 -9.27 10.21
CA PHE A 42 -6.99 -10.00 9.71
C PHE A 42 -7.41 -11.21 10.54
N LEU A 43 -6.83 -11.45 11.72
CA LEU A 43 -7.35 -12.49 12.61
C LEU A 43 -8.76 -12.12 13.10
N SER A 44 -9.73 -13.02 12.89
CA SER A 44 -11.11 -12.89 13.37
C SER A 44 -11.60 -14.25 13.90
N SER A 45 -12.45 -14.24 14.93
CA SER A 45 -13.12 -15.44 15.47
C SER A 45 -14.36 -15.86 14.69
N GLY A 46 -14.74 -15.09 13.66
CA GLY A 46 -16.09 -15.13 13.08
C GLY A 46 -17.03 -14.18 13.81
#